data_AF-A0A258BSN0-F1
#
_entry.id   AF-A0A258BSN0-F1
#
_cell.length_a   1.000
_cell.length_b   1.000
_cell.length_c   1.000
_cell.angle_alpha   90.00
_cell.angle_beta   90.00
_cell.angle_gamma   90.00
#
_symmetry.space_group_name_H-M   'P 1'
#
loop_
_entity.id
_entity.type
_entity.pdbx_description
1 polymer ?
#
loop_
_entity_poly.entity_id
_entity_poly.type
_entity_poly.pdbx_seq_one_letter_code
_entity_poly.pdbx_strand_id
1 'polypeptide(L)'
;MLSLVYLITLMGKILLWQSNSQAKCAAGCIMVTTQWFEASVEDPMASVKDIYGISEAQAEALAEAGVRTTSQLLEAGATSTGRMRLADEARLTDELVKKWVHQADLMRIDGVGPAVVGLLCAVGVCTVPKLAYHDSDSLRRDLLAYAEQNTGATKVPSISTLEAYIAQAKKLRKIVHH
;
A
#
# COMPACT_ATOMS: atom_id res chain seq x y z
N MET A 1 44.76 33.00 43.52
CA MET A 1 46.11 32.75 42.98
C MET A 1 46.68 31.52 43.68
N LEU A 2 46.96 30.48 42.88
CA LEU A 2 48.04 29.49 43.05
C LEU A 2 48.10 28.70 44.37
N SER A 3 47.66 27.45 44.32
CA SER A 3 48.54 26.35 43.89
C SER A 3 47.66 25.20 43.38
N LEU A 4 47.59 24.92 42.08
CA LEU A 4 48.57 24.14 41.31
C LEU A 4 48.99 22.85 42.06
N VAL A 5 48.46 21.70 41.66
CA VAL A 5 49.14 20.72 40.77
C VAL A 5 50.11 19.85 41.56
N TYR A 6 50.00 18.53 41.38
CA TYR A 6 50.59 17.39 42.14
C TYR A 6 49.62 16.83 43.18
N LEU A 7 48.67 15.96 42.84
CA LEU A 7 48.97 14.55 42.59
C LEU A 7 47.95 13.93 41.61
N ILE A 8 47.99 14.36 40.36
CA ILE A 8 47.67 13.45 39.26
C ILE A 8 48.84 12.48 39.17
N THR A 9 48.55 11.20 38.91
CA THR A 9 49.47 10.11 38.56
C THR A 9 49.91 9.18 39.71
N LEU A 10 49.03 8.26 40.11
CA LEU A 10 49.44 6.86 40.12
C LEU A 10 48.24 5.93 39.93
N MET A 11 48.05 5.54 38.66
CA MET A 11 47.55 4.23 38.23
C MET A 11 46.04 4.00 38.43
N GLY A 12 45.20 4.17 37.41
CA GLY A 12 45.41 3.72 36.04
C GLY A 12 45.08 2.24 35.94
N LYS A 13 43.92 1.96 35.34
CA LYS A 13 43.38 0.72 34.73
C LYS A 13 41.87 0.70 35.04
N ILE A 14 40.93 0.43 34.15
CA ILE A 14 40.93 0.00 32.75
C ILE A 14 39.44 0.05 32.34
N LEU A 15 39.18 0.50 31.12
CA LEU A 15 38.02 0.24 30.24
C LEU A 15 36.59 0.47 30.78
N LEU A 16 35.80 1.41 30.24
CA LEU A 16 35.14 1.38 28.94
C LEU A 16 34.30 0.13 28.67
N TRP A 17 33.00 0.40 28.50
CA TRP A 17 32.15 -0.12 27.43
C TRP A 17 31.48 -1.48 27.63
N GLN A 18 30.20 -1.35 27.95
CA GLN A 18 29.08 -1.92 27.20
C GLN A 18 28.45 -3.22 27.70
N SER A 19 27.12 -3.11 27.65
CA SER A 19 26.05 -4.05 27.89
C SER A 19 26.34 -5.49 27.51
N ASN A 20 25.98 -6.39 28.41
CA ASN A 20 25.46 -7.69 28.00
C ASN A 20 24.29 -8.09 28.88
N SER A 21 23.10 -7.91 28.30
CA SER A 21 21.97 -8.83 28.32
C SER A 21 22.15 -10.12 29.15
N GLN A 22 21.26 -10.30 30.13
CA GLN A 22 20.27 -11.39 30.16
C GLN A 22 19.87 -11.78 31.59
N ALA A 23 18.56 -12.01 31.71
CA ALA A 23 17.91 -12.94 32.63
C ALA A 23 17.66 -12.44 34.07
N LYS A 24 16.39 -12.17 34.38
CA LYS A 24 15.48 -13.22 34.89
C LYS A 24 14.08 -12.67 35.11
N CYS A 25 13.13 -13.33 34.46
CA CYS A 25 11.69 -13.25 34.69
C CYS A 25 11.35 -13.75 36.10
N ALA A 26 10.43 -13.10 36.81
CA ALA A 26 9.36 -13.75 37.57
C ALA A 26 8.44 -12.70 38.24
N ALA A 27 7.14 -13.00 38.21
CA ALA A 27 6.08 -12.44 39.05
C ALA A 27 5.52 -11.05 38.68
N GLY A 28 4.59 -11.06 37.72
CA GLY A 28 3.23 -10.56 37.95
C GLY A 28 3.07 -9.14 38.50
N CYS A 29 3.13 -8.16 37.62
CA CYS A 29 2.30 -6.96 37.74
C CYS A 29 1.90 -6.54 36.32
N ILE A 30 0.60 -6.64 36.03
CA ILE A 30 0.00 -6.21 34.77
C ILE A 30 0.09 -4.68 34.74
N MET A 31 1.23 -4.18 34.27
CA MET A 31 1.36 -2.85 33.73
C MET A 31 1.06 -3.02 32.24
N VAL A 32 -0.19 -2.81 31.83
CA VAL A 32 -0.46 -2.44 30.42
C VAL A 32 -0.02 -0.99 30.27
N THR A 33 1.26 -0.76 30.50
CA THR A 33 1.98 0.42 30.03
C THR A 33 2.27 0.17 28.58
N THR A 34 1.53 0.88 27.73
CA THR A 34 2.03 1.42 26.46
C THR A 34 2.90 0.45 25.67
N GLN A 35 2.29 -0.60 25.14
CA GLN A 35 2.87 -1.30 24.01
C GLN A 35 1.71 -1.91 23.22
N TRP A 36 1.83 -1.84 21.89
CA TRP A 36 1.03 -2.60 20.92
C TRP A 36 -0.31 -2.00 20.47
N PHE A 37 -0.25 -0.92 19.69
CA PHE A 37 -0.96 -0.91 18.40
C PHE A 37 -0.33 0.13 17.46
N GLU A 38 0.98 0.05 17.24
CA GLU A 38 1.49 0.42 15.92
C GLU A 38 0.94 -0.65 14.97
N ALA A 39 -0.19 -0.34 14.36
CA ALA A 39 -0.63 -1.01 13.16
C ALA A 39 0.41 -0.69 12.08
N SER A 40 1.50 -1.46 12.09
CA SER A 40 2.33 -1.66 10.92
C SER A 40 1.48 -2.41 9.91
N VAL A 41 0.64 -1.66 9.20
CA VAL A 41 0.18 -2.08 7.88
C VAL A 41 1.41 -1.93 6.99
N GLU A 42 2.30 -2.91 7.04
CA GLU A 42 3.25 -3.14 5.96
C GLU A 42 2.41 -3.73 4.81
N ASP A 43 1.64 -2.86 4.15
CA ASP A 43 1.03 -3.20 2.87
C ASP A 43 2.18 -3.60 1.92
N PRO A 44 2.02 -4.64 1.09
CA PRO A 44 2.99 -4.95 0.05
C PRO A 44 3.08 -3.75 -0.90
N MET A 45 4.14 -2.96 -0.75
CA MET A 45 4.30 -1.67 -1.44
C MET A 45 4.61 -1.90 -2.92
N ALA A 46 3.57 -2.18 -3.70
CA ALA A 46 3.66 -2.21 -5.15
C ALA A 46 4.10 -0.83 -5.66
N SER A 47 4.99 -0.84 -6.65
CA SER A 47 5.46 0.39 -7.27
C SER A 47 4.32 0.99 -8.09
N VAL A 48 4.28 2.32 -8.19
CA VAL A 48 3.33 2.99 -9.11
C VAL A 48 3.54 2.53 -10.56
N LYS A 49 4.76 2.07 -10.90
CA LYS A 49 5.10 1.48 -12.21
C LYS A 49 4.36 0.19 -12.52
N ASP A 50 3.91 -0.53 -11.50
CA ASP A 50 3.21 -1.80 -11.66
C ASP A 50 1.74 -1.59 -12.02
N ILE A 51 1.21 -0.37 -11.92
CA ILE A 51 -0.20 -0.07 -12.24
C ILE A 51 -0.46 -0.29 -13.73
N TYR A 52 -1.55 -0.99 -14.04
CA TYR A 52 -1.90 -1.32 -15.42
C TYR A 52 -2.20 -0.07 -16.27
N GLY A 53 -1.40 0.12 -17.31
CA GLY A 53 -1.57 1.19 -18.30
C GLY A 53 -0.90 2.51 -17.93
N ILE A 54 0.01 2.51 -16.94
CA ILE A 54 0.89 3.65 -16.69
C ILE A 54 2.10 3.61 -17.63
N SER A 55 2.51 4.77 -18.15
CA SER A 55 3.78 4.91 -18.88
C SER A 55 4.92 5.28 -17.93
N GLU A 56 6.17 5.01 -18.33
CA GLU A 56 7.34 5.38 -17.52
C GLU A 56 7.37 6.89 -17.21
N ALA A 57 7.06 7.73 -18.19
CA ALA A 57 6.98 9.19 -18.02
C ALA A 57 5.90 9.62 -17.01
N GLN A 58 4.77 8.92 -16.96
CA GLN A 58 3.71 9.20 -15.98
C GLN A 58 4.10 8.74 -14.58
N ALA A 59 4.77 7.59 -14.47
CA ALA A 59 5.29 7.11 -13.20
C ALA A 59 6.38 8.03 -12.64
N GLU A 60 7.25 8.57 -13.51
CA GLU A 60 8.24 9.58 -13.15
C GLU A 60 7.57 10.89 -12.68
N ALA A 61 6.56 11.38 -13.40
CA ALA A 61 5.82 12.58 -12.99
C ALA A 61 5.15 12.42 -11.61
N LEU A 62 4.58 11.26 -11.31
CA LEU A 62 4.05 10.95 -9.98
C LEU A 62 5.16 10.86 -8.92
N ALA A 63 6.31 10.28 -9.28
CA ALA A 63 7.46 10.20 -8.39
C ALA A 63 8.06 11.59 -8.07
N GLU A 64 8.04 12.53 -9.01
CA GLU A 64 8.40 13.94 -8.81
C GLU A 64 7.41 14.66 -7.88
N ALA A 65 6.11 14.33 -7.98
CA ALA A 65 5.08 14.77 -7.04
C ALA A 65 5.14 14.05 -5.67
N GLY A 66 6.15 13.20 -5.43
CA GLY A 66 6.37 12.52 -4.16
C GLY A 66 5.61 11.20 -3.98
N VAL A 67 4.95 10.70 -5.02
CA VAL A 67 4.16 9.46 -5.01
C VAL A 67 4.89 8.37 -5.79
N ARG A 68 5.50 7.41 -5.08
CA ARG A 68 6.27 6.30 -5.67
C ARG A 68 5.58 4.95 -5.54
N THR A 69 4.62 4.85 -4.64
CA THR A 69 3.97 3.58 -4.26
C THR A 69 2.46 3.68 -4.36
N THR A 70 1.81 2.53 -4.56
CA THR A 70 0.34 2.46 -4.66
C THR A 70 -0.36 2.95 -3.40
N SER A 71 0.19 2.69 -2.21
CA SER A 71 -0.37 3.18 -0.94
C SER A 71 -0.29 4.71 -0.83
N GLN A 72 0.83 5.31 -1.22
CA GLN A 72 0.97 6.77 -1.28
C GLN A 72 -0.02 7.40 -2.27
N LEU A 73 -0.21 6.76 -3.43
CA LEU A 73 -1.17 7.21 -4.43
C LEU A 73 -2.59 7.17 -3.88
N LEU A 74 -2.94 6.10 -3.18
CA LEU A 74 -4.26 5.92 -2.59
C LEU A 74 -4.52 6.93 -1.46
N GLU A 75 -3.51 7.19 -0.62
CA GLU A 75 -3.60 8.18 0.45
C GLU A 75 -3.77 9.60 -0.09
N ALA A 76 -2.91 9.99 -1.06
CA ALA A 76 -2.97 11.31 -1.69
C ALA A 76 -4.26 11.51 -2.52
N GLY A 77 -4.73 10.45 -3.18
CA GLY A 77 -5.88 10.47 -4.10
C GLY A 77 -7.22 10.04 -3.49
N ALA A 78 -7.29 9.82 -2.18
CA ALA A 78 -8.51 9.33 -1.51
C ALA A 78 -9.72 10.27 -1.70
N THR A 79 -9.48 11.59 -1.83
CA THR A 79 -10.52 12.62 -1.99
C THR A 79 -10.45 13.28 -3.37
N SER A 80 -11.55 13.90 -3.82
CA SER A 80 -11.58 14.66 -5.08
C SER A 80 -10.57 15.80 -5.09
N THR A 81 -10.46 16.56 -4.00
CA THR A 81 -9.48 17.63 -3.84
C THR A 81 -8.04 17.10 -3.89
N GLY A 82 -7.78 15.96 -3.24
CA GLY A 82 -6.46 15.33 -3.25
C GLY A 82 -6.03 14.90 -4.66
N ARG A 83 -6.94 14.32 -5.44
CA ARG A 83 -6.68 13.94 -6.84
C ARG A 83 -6.42 15.15 -7.73
N MET A 84 -7.22 16.21 -7.59
CA MET A 84 -7.03 17.44 -8.37
C MET A 84 -5.65 18.07 -8.08
N ARG A 85 -5.27 18.15 -6.81
CA ARG A 85 -3.94 18.63 -6.42
C ARG A 85 -2.83 17.76 -7.01
N LEU A 86 -2.95 16.44 -6.91
CA LEU A 86 -1.96 15.51 -7.45
C LEU A 86 -1.86 15.60 -8.98
N ALA A 87 -2.99 15.79 -9.65
CA ALA A 87 -3.05 15.99 -11.09
C ALA A 87 -2.33 17.29 -11.49
N ASP A 88 -2.52 18.38 -10.76
CA ASP A 88 -1.84 19.66 -10.99
C ASP A 88 -0.32 19.54 -10.75
N GLU A 89 0.10 18.92 -9.64
CA GLU A 89 1.50 18.71 -9.29
C GLU A 89 2.24 17.83 -10.30
N ALA A 90 1.62 16.72 -10.72
CA ALA A 90 2.18 15.79 -11.70
C ALA A 90 1.97 16.24 -13.16
N ARG A 91 1.23 17.34 -13.40
CA ARG A 91 0.82 17.82 -14.75
C ARG A 91 0.08 16.76 -15.56
N LEU A 92 -0.80 16.02 -14.89
CA LEU A 92 -1.65 14.96 -15.45
C LEU A 92 -3.12 15.38 -15.41
N THR A 93 -3.99 14.60 -16.05
CA THR A 93 -5.43 14.85 -15.98
C THR A 93 -6.04 14.17 -14.74
N ASP A 94 -7.05 14.81 -14.13
CA ASP A 94 -7.77 14.24 -12.97
C ASP A 94 -8.37 12.86 -13.30
N GLU A 95 -8.83 12.64 -14.54
CA GLU A 95 -9.36 11.36 -14.98
C GLU A 95 -8.33 10.22 -14.94
N LEU A 96 -7.08 10.50 -15.32
CA LEU A 96 -6.00 9.52 -15.26
C LEU A 96 -5.63 9.20 -13.82
N VAL A 97 -5.47 10.23 -12.98
CA VAL A 97 -5.18 10.05 -11.56
C VAL A 97 -6.28 9.26 -10.87
N LYS A 98 -7.55 9.59 -11.12
CA LYS A 98 -8.71 8.86 -10.62
C LYS A 98 -8.70 7.39 -11.05
N LYS A 99 -8.36 7.10 -12.30
CA LYS A 99 -8.24 5.73 -12.79
C LYS A 99 -7.18 4.95 -12.02
N TRP A 100 -5.99 5.51 -11.83
CA TRP A 100 -4.92 4.82 -11.10
C TRP A 100 -5.21 4.67 -9.61
N VAL A 101 -5.86 5.65 -8.98
CA VAL A 101 -6.31 5.54 -7.59
C VAL A 101 -7.31 4.39 -7.42
N HIS A 102 -8.25 4.25 -8.35
CA HIS A 102 -9.19 3.14 -8.36
C HIS A 102 -8.48 1.78 -8.54
N GLN A 103 -7.51 1.71 -9.45
CA GLN A 103 -6.71 0.51 -9.65
C GLN A 103 -5.88 0.17 -8.40
N ALA A 104 -5.27 1.18 -7.75
CA ALA A 104 -4.54 1.02 -6.51
C ALA A 104 -5.44 0.52 -5.36
N ASP A 105 -6.72 0.95 -5.31
CA ASP A 105 -7.69 0.43 -4.35
C ASP A 105 -7.94 -1.07 -4.54
N LEU A 106 -8.00 -1.56 -5.78
CA LEU A 106 -8.15 -3.00 -6.06
C LEU A 106 -6.87 -3.82 -5.78
N MET A 107 -5.69 -3.22 -5.91
CA MET A 107 -4.41 -3.87 -5.62
C MET A 107 -4.20 -4.16 -4.12
N ARG A 108 -5.07 -3.66 -3.24
CA ARG A 108 -5.11 -4.00 -1.82
C ARG A 108 -5.59 -5.44 -1.56
N ILE A 109 -6.17 -6.09 -2.55
CA ILE A 109 -6.68 -7.45 -2.43
C ILE A 109 -5.55 -8.42 -2.76
N ASP A 110 -5.29 -9.36 -1.85
CA ASP A 110 -4.22 -10.32 -2.00
C ASP A 110 -4.45 -11.23 -3.21
N GLY A 111 -3.44 -11.35 -4.06
CA GLY A 111 -3.47 -12.15 -5.29
C GLY A 111 -4.00 -11.39 -6.52
N VAL A 112 -4.49 -10.16 -6.37
CA VAL A 112 -4.94 -9.34 -7.49
C VAL A 112 -3.74 -8.63 -8.14
N GLY A 113 -3.26 -9.21 -9.24
CA GLY A 113 -2.19 -8.61 -10.05
C GLY A 113 -2.68 -7.48 -10.98
N PRO A 114 -1.78 -6.62 -11.48
CA PRO A 114 -2.15 -5.47 -12.32
C PRO A 114 -2.97 -5.81 -13.55
N ALA A 115 -2.65 -6.94 -14.20
CA ALA A 115 -3.36 -7.39 -15.39
C ALA A 115 -4.83 -7.76 -15.10
N VAL A 116 -5.10 -8.35 -13.93
CA VAL A 116 -6.47 -8.65 -13.46
C VAL A 116 -7.20 -7.36 -13.12
N VAL A 117 -6.54 -6.40 -12.49
CA VAL A 117 -7.10 -5.07 -12.22
C VAL A 117 -7.52 -4.37 -13.51
N GLY A 118 -6.67 -4.41 -14.55
CA GLY A 118 -6.98 -3.89 -15.88
C GLY A 118 -8.26 -4.50 -16.46
N LEU A 119 -8.40 -5.83 -16.35
CA LEU A 119 -9.56 -6.56 -16.83
C LEU A 119 -10.85 -6.19 -16.05
N LEU A 120 -10.78 -6.17 -14.71
CA LEU A 120 -11.90 -5.76 -13.85
C LEU A 120 -12.34 -4.32 -14.14
N CYS A 121 -11.37 -3.44 -14.40
CA CYS A 121 -11.67 -2.08 -14.79
C CYS A 121 -12.34 -1.97 -16.16
N ALA A 122 -11.96 -2.82 -17.12
CA ALA A 122 -12.53 -2.82 -18.45
C ALA A 122 -14.01 -3.23 -18.46
N VAL A 123 -14.43 -4.10 -17.53
CA VAL A 123 -15.85 -4.45 -17.31
C VAL A 123 -16.60 -3.45 -16.40
N GLY A 124 -15.96 -2.34 -16.01
CA GLY A 124 -16.59 -1.28 -15.20
C GLY A 124 -16.50 -1.46 -13.68
N VAL A 125 -15.82 -2.52 -13.22
CA VAL A 125 -15.63 -2.87 -11.80
C VAL A 125 -14.26 -2.38 -11.32
N CYS A 126 -14.08 -1.06 -11.28
CA CYS A 126 -12.79 -0.44 -10.91
C CYS A 126 -12.60 -0.17 -9.41
N THR A 127 -13.57 -0.43 -8.53
CA THR A 127 -13.50 0.00 -7.12
C THR A 127 -13.83 -1.15 -6.18
N VAL A 128 -13.21 -1.21 -5.00
CA VAL A 128 -13.45 -2.27 -4.00
C VAL A 128 -14.94 -2.40 -3.63
N PRO A 129 -15.70 -1.31 -3.38
CA PRO A 129 -17.13 -1.44 -3.07
C PRO A 129 -17.92 -2.07 -4.22
N LYS A 130 -17.67 -1.67 -5.47
CA LYS A 130 -18.33 -2.29 -6.63
C LYS A 130 -18.03 -3.78 -6.68
N LEU A 131 -16.77 -4.18 -6.56
CA LEU A 131 -16.39 -5.59 -6.56
C LEU A 131 -17.11 -6.38 -5.46
N ALA A 132 -17.25 -5.81 -4.26
CA ALA A 132 -17.95 -6.45 -3.15
C ALA A 132 -19.45 -6.67 -3.39
N TYR A 133 -20.09 -5.86 -4.24
CA TYR A 133 -21.51 -6.02 -4.62
C TYR A 133 -21.75 -7.06 -5.72
N HIS A 134 -20.72 -7.43 -6.48
CA HIS A 134 -20.88 -8.38 -7.59
C HIS A 134 -20.95 -9.83 -7.10
N ASP A 135 -21.63 -10.62 -7.92
CA ASP A 135 -21.64 -12.08 -7.85
C ASP A 135 -20.54 -12.65 -8.78
N SER A 136 -19.87 -13.73 -8.35
CA SER A 136 -18.72 -14.32 -9.05
C SER A 136 -19.08 -14.91 -10.41
N ASP A 137 -20.24 -15.55 -10.54
CA ASP A 137 -20.70 -16.14 -11.80
C ASP A 137 -21.05 -15.07 -12.82
N SER A 138 -21.76 -14.03 -12.38
CA SER A 138 -22.10 -12.88 -13.22
C SER A 138 -20.86 -12.12 -13.68
N LEU A 139 -19.95 -11.81 -12.74
CA LEU A 139 -18.69 -11.14 -13.06
C LEU A 139 -17.84 -11.97 -14.05
N ARG A 140 -17.74 -13.29 -13.86
CA ARG A 140 -16.99 -14.14 -14.79
C ARG A 140 -17.57 -14.13 -16.19
N ARG A 141 -18.90 -14.14 -16.35
CA ARG A 141 -19.54 -14.04 -17.66
C ARG A 141 -19.19 -12.74 -18.37
N ASP A 142 -19.23 -11.62 -17.66
CA ASP A 142 -18.87 -10.31 -18.21
C ASP A 142 -17.37 -10.25 -18.61
N LEU A 143 -16.49 -10.83 -17.80
CA LEU A 143 -15.06 -10.93 -18.10
C LEU A 143 -14.78 -11.80 -19.33
N LEU A 144 -15.51 -12.90 -19.51
CA LEU A 144 -15.40 -13.76 -20.69
C LEU A 144 -15.92 -13.05 -21.94
N ALA A 145 -17.07 -12.40 -21.87
CA ALA A 145 -17.61 -11.62 -22.97
C ALA A 145 -16.66 -10.50 -23.41
N TYR A 146 -16.00 -9.84 -22.46
CA TYR A 146 -14.95 -8.85 -22.76
C TYR A 146 -13.72 -9.49 -23.41
N ALA A 147 -13.27 -10.65 -22.92
CA ALA A 147 -12.11 -11.36 -23.46
C ALA A 147 -12.35 -11.91 -24.88
N GLU A 148 -13.57 -12.33 -25.20
CA GLU A 148 -13.96 -12.75 -26.56
C GLU A 148 -13.88 -11.59 -27.56
N GLN A 149 -14.23 -10.38 -27.12
CA GLN A 149 -14.16 -9.17 -27.95
C GLN A 149 -12.74 -8.61 -28.07
N ASN A 150 -11.85 -8.94 -27.13
CA ASN A 150 -10.50 -8.40 -27.03
C ASN A 150 -9.48 -9.53 -26.95
N THR A 151 -8.93 -9.93 -28.09
CA THR A 151 -7.96 -11.05 -28.22
C THR A 151 -6.64 -10.85 -27.47
N GLY A 152 -6.43 -9.68 -26.84
CA GLY A 152 -5.27 -9.38 -25.98
C GLY A 152 -5.55 -9.50 -24.48
N ALA A 153 -6.72 -9.99 -24.07
CA ALA A 153 -7.09 -10.08 -22.66
C ALA A 153 -6.21 -11.10 -21.92
N THR A 154 -5.78 -10.71 -20.73
CA THR A 154 -5.11 -11.59 -19.77
C THR A 154 -6.03 -12.75 -19.38
N LYS A 155 -5.44 -13.91 -19.05
CA LYS A 155 -6.16 -15.11 -18.60
C LYS A 155 -7.23 -14.76 -17.57
N VAL A 156 -8.48 -15.07 -17.88
CA VAL A 156 -9.63 -14.85 -16.99
C VAL A 156 -9.47 -15.72 -15.72
N PRO A 157 -9.61 -15.14 -14.52
CA PRO A 157 -9.53 -15.90 -13.26
C PRO A 157 -10.67 -16.92 -13.13
N SER A 158 -10.44 -17.98 -12.33
CA SER A 158 -11.47 -18.98 -12.03
C SER A 158 -12.56 -18.38 -11.12
N ILE A 159 -13.71 -19.07 -11.01
CA ILE A 159 -14.81 -18.65 -10.11
C ILE A 159 -14.31 -18.60 -8.67
N SER A 160 -13.63 -19.65 -8.21
CA SER A 160 -13.05 -19.72 -6.86
C SER A 160 -12.11 -18.55 -6.52
N THR A 161 -11.33 -18.10 -7.49
CA THR A 161 -10.44 -16.94 -7.32
C THR A 161 -11.24 -15.64 -7.23
N LEU A 162 -12.26 -15.47 -8.06
CA LEU A 162 -13.15 -14.31 -7.98
C LEU A 162 -13.93 -14.26 -6.66
N GLU A 163 -14.44 -15.39 -6.18
CA GLU A 163 -15.08 -15.52 -4.88
C GLU A 163 -14.14 -15.08 -3.75
N ALA A 164 -12.86 -15.48 -3.79
CA ALA A 164 -11.86 -15.05 -2.83
C ALA A 164 -11.65 -13.54 -2.86
N TYR A 165 -11.56 -12.92 -4.04
CA TYR A 165 -11.44 -11.46 -4.17
C TYR A 165 -12.67 -10.73 -3.63
N ILE A 166 -13.87 -11.20 -3.95
CA ILE A 166 -15.13 -10.62 -3.45
C ILE A 166 -15.20 -10.74 -1.92
N ALA A 167 -14.82 -11.89 -1.36
CA ALA A 167 -14.80 -12.11 0.09
C ALA A 167 -13.80 -11.19 0.81
N GLN A 168 -12.64 -10.94 0.21
CA GLN A 168 -11.68 -9.96 0.73
C GLN A 168 -12.20 -8.52 0.60
N ALA A 169 -12.76 -8.15 -0.57
CA ALA A 169 -13.33 -6.83 -0.82
C ALA A 169 -14.43 -6.46 0.20
N LYS A 170 -15.25 -7.43 0.61
CA LYS A 170 -16.29 -7.25 1.65
C LYS A 170 -15.73 -6.95 3.04
N LYS A 171 -14.49 -7.35 3.34
CA LYS A 171 -13.81 -7.10 4.63
C LYS A 171 -13.09 -5.76 4.66
N LEU A 172 -12.73 -5.23 3.49
CA LEU A 172 -11.96 -3.99 3.38
C LEU A 172 -12.84 -2.77 3.65
N ARG A 173 -12.29 -1.81 4.41
CA ARG A 173 -12.91 -0.49 4.54
C ARG A 173 -12.80 0.29 3.23
N LYS A 174 -13.84 1.08 2.95
CA LYS A 174 -13.81 2.07 1.88
C LYS A 174 -12.80 3.18 2.21
N ILE A 175 -11.86 3.41 1.30
CA ILE A 175 -10.85 4.48 1.41
C ILE A 175 -11.13 5.58 0.38
N VAL A 176 -11.48 5.21 -0.86
CA VAL A 176 -11.75 6.19 -1.92
C VAL A 176 -13.12 6.83 -1.73
N HIS A 177 -13.13 8.15 -1.62
CA HIS A 177 -14.30 9.00 -1.61
C HIS A 177 -14.44 9.68 -2.98
N HIS A 178 -15.65 9.62 -3.55
CA HIS A 178 -15.99 10.19 -4.85
C HIS A 178 -16.43 11.63 -4.69
#